data_AF-A0A7M3ZF71-F1
#
_entry.id   AF-A0A7M3ZF71-F1
#
_cell.length_a   1.000
_cell.length_b   1.000
_cell.length_c   1.000
_cell.angle_alpha   90.00
_cell.angle_beta   90.00
_cell.angle_gamma   90.00
#
_symmetry.space_group_name_H-M   'P 1'
#
loop_
_entity.id
_entity.type
_entity.pdbx_description
1 polymer ?
#
loop_
_entity_poly.entity_id
_entity_poly.type
_entity_poly.pdbx_seq_one_letter_code
_entity_poly.pdbx_strand_id
1 'polypeptide(L)'
;MGDAAIGDELPKEQYDSDTKSDPLLKELNNIRRRRTDGDKRSMFTKKENPVLLMGIAYGILYGALILSMSSGLLGQSTSLDHSASTTFLDIGDECVEIDDEPWILIFPNEDDEKFSLNAYNLPAGVAVLEYNIEEKDATDVSPGTQVQRLLDDEVNRVNEQQDYSTLDEGNYVVTFTVTLYNNSDDAKNETNVTEALSKSLEFELEIGTKGGILPFLGGEEHREVRITDSGARSCWSLQELGNWGYILLVAELGGGRETAMLAGGAAGIPAWWMAFNSLSLSVFSLLIAYPIMYKVYHQEADDILSRNHIIRLVDDIISRCERRLGIEVDHDLAKVEPRELSVDIMVPYKNTENTLSDSKS
;
A
#
# COMPACT_ATOMS: atom_id res chain seq x y z
N MET A 1 34.24 -58.67 -13.56
CA MET A 1 33.15 -57.80 -14.04
C MET A 1 33.47 -56.42 -13.51
N GLY A 2 33.82 -55.52 -14.43
CA GLY A 2 34.52 -54.27 -14.13
C GLY A 2 33.61 -53.16 -13.63
N ASP A 3 34.20 -52.34 -12.77
CA ASP A 3 33.78 -51.00 -12.40
C ASP A 3 33.73 -50.08 -13.62
N ALA A 4 32.73 -49.21 -13.65
CA ALA A 4 32.71 -48.01 -14.48
C ALA A 4 32.49 -46.81 -13.54
N ALA A 5 33.60 -46.13 -13.24
CA ALA A 5 33.63 -44.85 -12.57
C ALA A 5 32.92 -43.80 -13.43
N ILE A 6 32.01 -43.06 -12.80
CA ILE A 6 31.34 -41.88 -13.35
C ILE A 6 32.41 -40.79 -13.47
N GLY A 7 32.61 -40.32 -14.70
CA GLY A 7 33.74 -39.55 -15.14
C GLY A 7 33.91 -38.18 -14.49
N ASP A 8 35.18 -37.79 -14.47
CA ASP A 8 35.81 -36.59 -13.96
C ASP A 8 35.05 -35.28 -14.21
N GLU A 9 35.04 -34.44 -13.17
CA GLU A 9 34.83 -33.00 -13.28
C GLU A 9 35.78 -32.39 -14.32
N LEU A 10 35.20 -31.70 -15.29
CA LEU A 10 35.93 -30.80 -16.20
C LEU A 10 36.76 -29.79 -15.36
N PRO A 11 38.04 -29.54 -15.70
CA PRO A 11 38.85 -28.60 -14.95
C PRO A 11 38.24 -27.20 -15.04
N LYS A 12 38.11 -26.55 -13.88
CA LYS A 12 37.83 -25.11 -13.82
C LYS A 12 38.98 -24.38 -14.52
N GLU A 13 38.71 -23.82 -15.70
CA GLU A 13 39.65 -22.91 -16.37
C GLU A 13 39.93 -21.72 -15.45
N GLN A 14 41.12 -21.74 -14.86
CA GLN A 14 41.72 -20.60 -14.19
C GLN A 14 42.24 -19.68 -15.30
N TYR A 15 41.44 -18.69 -15.68
CA TYR A 15 41.83 -17.71 -16.69
C TYR A 15 42.81 -16.71 -16.05
N ASP A 16 44.03 -16.67 -16.58
CA ASP A 16 45.09 -15.78 -16.16
C ASP A 16 44.61 -14.31 -16.12
N SER A 17 44.85 -13.69 -14.97
CA SER A 17 44.73 -12.26 -14.77
C SER A 17 45.89 -11.56 -15.46
N ASP A 18 45.70 -11.09 -16.69
CA ASP A 18 46.34 -9.87 -17.20
C ASP A 18 45.94 -9.60 -18.65
N THR A 19 44.78 -8.98 -18.83
CA THR A 19 44.48 -8.08 -19.95
C THR A 19 43.28 -7.27 -19.50
N LYS A 20 43.29 -5.95 -19.71
CA LYS A 20 42.13 -5.08 -19.45
C LYS A 20 40.87 -5.76 -19.96
N SER A 21 40.00 -6.21 -19.07
CA SER A 21 38.78 -6.94 -19.42
C SER A 21 37.97 -6.07 -20.39
N ASP A 22 37.87 -6.50 -21.64
CA ASP A 22 37.07 -5.84 -22.67
C ASP A 22 35.63 -5.69 -22.12
N PRO A 23 35.12 -4.44 -21.97
CA PRO A 23 33.83 -4.19 -21.32
C PRO A 23 32.69 -4.96 -22.01
N LEU A 24 32.79 -5.16 -23.33
CA LEU A 24 31.82 -5.91 -24.12
C LEU A 24 31.79 -7.39 -23.74
N LEU A 25 32.96 -8.01 -23.51
CA LEU A 25 33.06 -9.42 -23.08
C LEU A 25 32.51 -9.62 -21.67
N LYS A 26 32.74 -8.65 -20.77
CA LYS A 26 32.17 -8.67 -19.42
C LYS A 26 30.65 -8.60 -19.47
N GLU A 27 30.11 -7.73 -20.32
CA GLU A 27 28.66 -7.57 -20.51
C GLU A 27 28.02 -8.82 -21.14
N LEU A 28 28.65 -9.38 -22.19
CA LEU A 28 28.22 -10.65 -22.81
C LEU A 28 28.20 -11.82 -21.84
N ASN A 29 29.22 -11.94 -20.98
CA ASN A 29 29.26 -12.98 -19.96
C ASN A 29 28.19 -12.76 -18.88
N ASN A 30 27.87 -11.51 -18.54
CA ASN A 30 26.75 -11.20 -17.63
C ASN A 30 25.41 -11.58 -18.25
N ILE A 31 25.15 -11.23 -19.52
CA ILE A 31 23.93 -11.61 -20.26
C ILE A 31 23.82 -13.13 -20.36
N ARG A 32 24.91 -13.80 -20.77
CA ARG A 32 24.97 -15.27 -20.85
C ARG A 32 24.62 -15.88 -19.50
N ARG A 33 25.24 -15.40 -18.42
CA ARG A 33 24.96 -15.87 -17.06
C ARG A 33 23.50 -15.65 -16.65
N ARG A 34 22.89 -14.50 -16.96
CA ARG A 34 21.46 -14.25 -16.69
C ARG A 34 20.56 -15.25 -17.40
N ARG A 35 20.88 -15.60 -18.66
CA ARG A 35 20.08 -16.54 -19.47
C ARG A 35 20.35 -18.03 -19.20
N THR A 36 21.59 -18.41 -18.86
CA THR A 36 21.96 -19.83 -18.63
C THR A 36 21.81 -20.27 -17.18
N ASP A 37 22.03 -19.36 -16.21
CA ASP A 37 22.05 -19.67 -14.77
C ASP A 37 20.64 -19.51 -14.17
N GLY A 38 19.62 -19.92 -14.94
CA GLY A 38 18.21 -19.72 -14.66
C GLY A 38 17.87 -19.84 -13.18
N ASP A 39 17.27 -18.77 -12.67
CA ASP A 39 16.32 -18.81 -11.54
C ASP A 39 16.88 -18.94 -10.10
N LYS A 40 18.19 -19.07 -9.85
CA LYS A 40 18.69 -19.32 -8.47
C LYS A 40 19.44 -18.20 -7.76
N ARG A 41 19.82 -17.11 -8.43
CA ARG A 41 20.48 -15.98 -7.76
C ARG A 41 19.51 -14.85 -7.46
N SER A 42 18.94 -14.95 -6.26
CA SER A 42 18.29 -13.90 -5.45
C SER A 42 18.21 -12.53 -6.14
N MET A 43 16.98 -12.12 -6.45
CA MET A 43 16.61 -10.78 -6.92
C MET A 43 17.16 -9.64 -6.02
N PHE A 44 17.69 -9.97 -4.85
CA PHE A 44 18.24 -9.09 -3.82
C PHE A 44 19.79 -9.07 -3.76
N THR A 45 20.51 -9.94 -4.46
CA THR A 45 21.98 -10.08 -4.28
C THR A 45 22.87 -9.18 -5.15
N LYS A 46 22.33 -8.44 -6.11
CA LYS A 46 23.14 -7.49 -6.89
C LYS A 46 23.36 -6.19 -6.12
N LYS A 47 24.58 -5.65 -6.18
CA LYS A 47 24.98 -4.29 -5.73
C LYS A 47 24.16 -3.13 -6.37
N GLU A 48 23.17 -3.43 -7.19
CA GLU A 48 22.46 -2.51 -8.08
C GLU A 48 21.12 -2.01 -7.50
N ASN A 49 20.83 -2.21 -6.20
CA ASN A 49 19.53 -1.77 -5.69
C ASN A 49 19.52 -1.23 -4.23
N PRO A 50 20.32 -0.21 -3.92
CA PRO A 50 20.23 0.49 -2.62
C PRO A 50 18.84 1.12 -2.41
N VAL A 51 18.18 1.54 -3.50
CA VAL A 51 16.82 2.12 -3.49
C VAL A 51 15.79 1.09 -3.01
N LEU A 52 15.82 -0.13 -3.57
CA LEU A 52 14.94 -1.23 -3.14
C LEU A 52 15.20 -1.63 -1.68
N LEU A 53 16.47 -1.66 -1.26
CA LEU A 53 16.83 -2.01 0.11
C LEU A 53 16.34 -0.96 1.11
N MET A 54 16.51 0.34 0.78
CA MET A 54 15.95 1.45 1.54
C MET A 54 14.41 1.36 1.61
N GLY A 55 13.77 1.07 0.48
CA GLY A 55 12.32 0.86 0.40
C GLY A 55 11.85 -0.25 1.34
N ILE A 56 12.48 -1.42 1.28
CA ILE A 56 12.15 -2.56 2.16
C ILE A 56 12.38 -2.21 3.63
N ALA A 57 13.49 -1.56 3.97
CA ALA A 57 13.77 -1.14 5.34
C ALA A 57 12.69 -0.16 5.85
N TYR A 58 12.30 0.81 5.03
CA TYR A 58 11.21 1.72 5.34
C TYR A 58 9.87 0.99 5.48
N GLY A 59 9.54 0.07 4.56
CA GLY A 59 8.31 -0.72 4.61
C GLY A 59 8.20 -1.57 5.87
N ILE A 60 9.31 -2.15 6.34
CA ILE A 60 9.36 -2.88 7.62
C ILE A 60 9.12 -1.93 8.79
N LEU A 61 9.77 -0.76 8.82
CA LEU A 61 9.59 0.23 9.88
C LEU A 61 8.16 0.77 9.92
N TYR A 62 7.60 1.12 8.77
CA TYR A 62 6.22 1.59 8.63
C TYR A 62 5.22 0.51 9.04
N GLY A 63 5.40 -0.73 8.56
CA GLY A 63 4.55 -1.85 8.95
C GLY A 63 4.61 -2.14 10.45
N ALA A 64 5.80 -2.09 11.05
CA ALA A 64 5.98 -2.25 12.48
C ALA A 64 5.30 -1.11 13.27
N LEU A 65 5.39 0.13 12.78
CA LEU A 65 4.73 1.29 13.39
C LEU A 65 3.20 1.11 13.40
N ILE A 66 2.59 0.84 12.24
CA ILE A 66 1.13 0.65 12.13
C ILE A 66 0.67 -0.57 12.97
N LEU A 67 1.41 -1.69 12.94
CA LEU A 67 1.12 -2.86 13.77
C LEU A 67 1.19 -2.53 15.27
N SER A 68 2.22 -1.81 15.70
CA SER A 68 2.41 -1.44 17.12
C SER A 68 1.34 -0.48 17.62
N MET A 69 0.90 0.45 16.78
CA MET A 69 -0.21 1.37 17.07
C MET A 69 -1.53 0.58 17.14
N SER A 70 -1.88 -0.16 16.09
CA SER A 70 -3.15 -0.91 16.00
C SER A 70 -3.32 -1.98 17.09
N SER A 71 -2.24 -2.66 17.48
CA SER A 71 -2.26 -3.65 18.56
C SER A 71 -2.42 -3.07 19.97
N GLY A 72 -2.40 -1.73 20.13
CA GLY A 72 -2.44 -1.07 21.43
C GLY A 72 -1.14 -1.19 22.24
N LEU A 73 -0.05 -1.71 21.65
CA LEU A 73 1.25 -1.85 22.32
C LEU A 73 1.84 -0.50 22.76
N LEU A 74 1.49 0.57 22.05
CA LEU A 74 1.91 1.94 22.34
C LEU A 74 0.94 2.69 23.29
N GLY A 75 -0.10 2.00 23.79
CA GLY A 75 -1.14 2.59 24.64
C GLY A 75 -2.20 3.38 23.85
N GLN A 76 -3.17 3.94 24.58
CA GLN A 76 -4.28 4.72 24.04
C GLN A 76 -4.07 6.24 24.15
N SER A 77 -2.83 6.70 24.34
CA SER A 77 -2.53 8.12 24.47
C SER A 77 -3.02 8.92 23.25
N THR A 78 -3.64 10.07 23.51
CA THR A 78 -4.05 11.08 22.54
C THR A 78 -2.96 12.16 22.34
N SER A 79 -1.89 12.12 23.13
CA SER A 79 -0.82 13.13 23.16
C SER A 79 -0.13 13.35 21.80
N LEU A 80 -0.06 12.29 20.97
CA LEU A 80 0.56 12.40 19.64
C LEU A 80 -0.29 13.25 18.70
N ASP A 81 -1.61 13.05 18.73
CA ASP A 81 -2.53 13.83 17.91
C ASP A 81 -2.66 15.27 18.45
N HIS A 82 -2.74 15.44 19.77
CA HIS A 82 -2.75 16.77 20.38
C HIS A 82 -1.48 17.56 20.03
N SER A 83 -0.30 16.97 20.25
CA SER A 83 0.96 17.61 19.88
C SER A 83 1.07 17.90 18.39
N ALA A 84 0.45 17.12 17.51
CA ALA A 84 0.44 17.39 16.07
C ALA A 84 -0.57 18.50 15.70
N SER A 85 -1.72 18.54 16.37
CA SER A 85 -2.78 19.54 16.15
C SER A 85 -2.33 20.98 16.48
N THR A 86 -1.39 21.13 17.42
CA THR A 86 -0.81 22.45 17.75
C THR A 86 0.20 22.95 16.71
N THR A 87 0.48 22.16 15.67
CA THR A 87 1.46 22.49 14.63
C THR A 87 0.80 22.78 13.29
N PHE A 88 1.53 23.40 12.37
CA PHE A 88 1.07 23.67 11.00
C PHE A 88 0.74 22.42 10.17
N LEU A 89 1.05 21.22 10.69
CA LEU A 89 0.77 19.96 10.01
C LEU A 89 -0.72 19.60 10.04
N ASP A 90 -1.46 20.16 11.00
CA ASP A 90 -2.91 20.11 11.04
C ASP A 90 -3.47 21.52 10.79
N ILE A 91 -4.37 21.67 9.82
CA ILE A 91 -4.94 22.97 9.43
C ILE A 91 -6.19 23.28 10.27
N GLY A 92 -6.68 22.31 11.05
CA GLY A 92 -7.81 22.49 11.96
C GLY A 92 -7.46 23.22 13.26
N ASP A 93 -8.49 23.50 14.04
CA ASP A 93 -8.32 23.98 15.41
C ASP A 93 -7.65 22.92 16.28
N GLU A 94 -7.00 23.36 17.37
CA GLU A 94 -6.38 22.49 18.36
C GLU A 94 -7.37 21.43 18.83
N CYS A 95 -6.98 20.16 18.73
CA CYS A 95 -7.88 19.09 19.14
C CYS A 95 -7.98 19.06 20.67
N VAL A 96 -9.18 18.78 21.16
CA VAL A 96 -9.43 18.63 22.60
C VAL A 96 -8.84 17.30 23.04
N GLU A 97 -7.85 17.33 23.94
CA GLU A 97 -7.34 16.12 24.59
C GLU A 97 -8.51 15.40 25.26
N ILE A 98 -8.71 14.17 24.83
CA ILE A 98 -9.57 13.26 25.53
C ILE A 98 -8.65 12.36 26.31
N ASP A 99 -8.65 12.53 27.63
CA ASP A 99 -8.00 11.60 28.56
C ASP A 99 -8.79 10.28 28.62
N ASP A 100 -8.51 9.39 29.57
CA ASP A 100 -9.30 8.16 29.84
C ASP A 100 -10.79 8.45 30.24
N GLU A 101 -11.30 9.64 29.96
CA GLU A 101 -12.68 10.07 30.15
C GLU A 101 -13.57 9.60 28.98
N PRO A 102 -14.85 9.28 29.24
CA PRO A 102 -15.78 8.87 28.20
C PRO A 102 -16.07 10.00 27.20
N TRP A 103 -16.25 9.64 25.93
CA TRP A 103 -16.51 10.63 24.87
C TRP A 103 -17.29 10.07 23.70
N ILE A 104 -17.80 10.98 22.86
CA ILE A 104 -18.70 10.68 21.74
C ILE A 104 -18.11 11.18 20.41
N LEU A 105 -18.13 10.32 19.40
CA LEU A 105 -17.83 10.60 18.00
C LEU A 105 -19.06 10.35 17.11
N ILE A 106 -19.43 11.35 16.33
CA ILE A 106 -20.51 11.25 15.34
C ILE A 106 -19.88 11.59 14.00
N PHE A 107 -20.04 10.71 13.01
CA PHE A 107 -19.62 10.99 11.64
C PHE A 107 -20.58 10.37 10.62
N PRO A 108 -20.81 11.04 9.48
CA PRO A 108 -21.61 10.47 8.40
C PRO A 108 -20.82 9.39 7.64
N ASN A 109 -21.52 8.33 7.26
CA ASN A 109 -21.08 7.38 6.24
C ASN A 109 -21.96 7.57 5.01
N GLU A 110 -21.46 8.36 4.06
CA GLU A 110 -22.17 8.76 2.84
C GLU A 110 -22.52 7.57 1.94
N ASP A 111 -21.69 6.52 1.92
CA ASP A 111 -21.90 5.36 1.05
C ASP A 111 -23.09 4.49 1.51
N ASP A 112 -23.33 4.42 2.83
CA ASP A 112 -24.44 3.67 3.42
C ASP A 112 -25.63 4.55 3.83
N GLU A 113 -25.55 5.87 3.57
CA GLU A 113 -26.52 6.91 3.99
C GLU A 113 -26.90 6.83 5.48
N LYS A 114 -25.89 6.57 6.33
CA LYS A 114 -26.06 6.38 7.78
C LYS A 114 -25.04 7.18 8.58
N PHE A 115 -25.47 7.74 9.69
CA PHE A 115 -24.55 8.25 10.72
C PHE A 115 -24.02 7.09 11.55
N SER A 116 -22.69 7.08 11.74
CA SER A 116 -22.04 6.22 12.72
C SER A 116 -21.91 6.99 14.03
N LEU A 117 -22.59 6.50 15.07
CA LEU A 117 -22.60 7.06 16.41
C LEU A 117 -21.74 6.17 17.30
N ASN A 118 -20.58 6.67 17.71
CA ASN A 118 -19.64 5.90 18.52
C ASN A 118 -19.44 6.58 19.87
N ALA A 119 -19.46 5.79 20.93
CA ALA A 119 -19.08 6.20 22.27
C ALA A 119 -17.93 5.33 22.76
N TYR A 120 -16.93 5.97 23.36
CA TYR A 120 -15.65 5.36 23.73
C TYR A 120 -15.35 5.57 25.22
N ASN A 121 -14.48 4.73 25.76
CA ASN A 121 -13.96 4.79 27.14
C ASN A 121 -15.04 4.79 28.23
N LEU A 122 -16.18 4.15 27.98
CA LEU A 122 -17.28 4.12 28.94
C LEU A 122 -16.89 3.30 30.18
N PRO A 123 -17.42 3.59 31.38
CA PRO A 123 -17.25 2.70 32.53
C PRO A 123 -18.08 1.41 32.37
N ALA A 124 -17.68 0.34 33.04
CA ALA A 124 -18.45 -0.91 33.07
C ALA A 124 -19.84 -0.69 33.68
N GLY A 125 -20.86 -1.31 33.09
CA GLY A 125 -22.25 -1.12 33.50
C GLY A 125 -23.25 -1.27 32.36
N VAL A 126 -24.39 -0.60 32.49
CA VAL A 126 -25.48 -0.61 31.49
C VAL A 126 -25.56 0.77 30.86
N ALA A 127 -25.26 0.86 29.56
CA ALA A 127 -25.40 2.08 28.79
C ALA A 127 -26.76 2.11 28.09
N VAL A 128 -27.50 3.20 28.30
CA VAL A 128 -28.73 3.53 27.56
C VAL A 128 -28.41 4.65 26.59
N LEU A 129 -28.61 4.37 25.32
CA LEU A 129 -28.22 5.18 24.17
C LEU A 129 -29.50 5.78 23.62
N GLU A 130 -29.57 7.09 23.56
CA GLU A 130 -30.67 7.81 22.95
C GLU A 130 -30.14 8.64 21.80
N TYR A 131 -30.66 8.40 20.60
CA TYR A 131 -30.28 9.16 19.42
C TYR A 131 -31.50 9.63 18.64
N ASN A 132 -31.40 10.84 18.11
CA ASN A 132 -32.44 11.46 17.30
C ASN A 132 -31.83 12.36 16.21
N ILE A 133 -32.57 12.53 15.12
CA ILE A 133 -32.29 13.54 14.08
C ILE A 133 -33.50 14.46 14.01
N GLU A 134 -33.27 15.75 14.22
CA GLU A 134 -34.30 16.78 14.21
C GLU A 134 -33.97 17.84 13.17
N GLU A 135 -34.98 18.43 12.53
CA GLU A 135 -34.75 19.62 11.70
C GLU A 135 -34.40 20.80 12.62
N LYS A 136 -33.44 21.64 12.23
CA LYS A 136 -32.84 22.68 13.10
C LYS A 136 -33.86 23.66 13.70
N ASP A 137 -34.97 23.89 13.02
CA ASP A 137 -36.06 24.79 13.44
C ASP A 137 -37.35 24.04 13.85
N ALA A 138 -37.30 22.70 14.03
CA ALA A 138 -38.47 21.93 14.43
C ALA A 138 -38.90 22.29 15.86
N THR A 139 -40.20 22.55 16.03
CA THR A 139 -40.80 22.83 17.36
C THR A 139 -41.28 21.55 18.05
N ASP A 140 -41.39 20.45 17.31
CA ASP A 140 -41.82 19.15 17.79
C ASP A 140 -40.61 18.22 17.92
N VAL A 141 -40.29 17.85 19.16
CA VAL A 141 -39.25 16.86 19.49
C VAL A 141 -39.79 15.48 19.17
N SER A 142 -39.26 14.85 18.13
CA SER A 142 -39.56 13.44 17.84
C SER A 142 -39.00 12.56 18.97
N PRO A 143 -39.70 11.52 19.45
CA PRO A 143 -39.14 10.62 20.45
C PRO A 143 -37.89 9.92 19.87
N GLY A 144 -36.76 10.09 20.54
CA GLY A 144 -35.49 9.45 20.18
C GLY A 144 -35.57 7.93 20.24
N THR A 145 -34.78 7.26 19.42
CA THR A 145 -34.66 5.80 19.52
C THR A 145 -33.76 5.46 20.70
N GLN A 146 -34.24 4.58 21.58
CA GLN A 146 -33.50 4.17 22.77
C GLN A 146 -33.03 2.71 22.64
N VAL A 147 -31.75 2.50 22.88
CA VAL A 147 -31.12 1.18 22.83
C VAL A 147 -30.30 0.95 24.10
N GLN A 148 -30.46 -0.21 24.71
CA GLN A 148 -29.70 -0.61 25.89
C GLN A 148 -28.56 -1.57 25.49
N ARG A 149 -27.36 -1.33 26.03
CA ARG A 149 -26.17 -2.17 25.87
C ARG A 149 -25.55 -2.47 27.24
N LEU A 150 -25.13 -3.72 27.42
CA LEU A 150 -24.34 -4.15 28.58
C LEU A 150 -22.85 -4.04 28.21
N LEU A 151 -22.09 -3.36 29.06
CA LEU A 151 -20.66 -3.16 28.91
C LEU A 151 -19.92 -4.07 29.88
N ASP A 152 -19.22 -5.06 29.33
CA ASP A 152 -18.27 -5.89 30.05
C ASP A 152 -16.85 -5.36 29.79
N ASP A 153 -16.09 -5.23 30.88
CA ASP A 153 -14.82 -4.51 31.12
C ASP A 153 -13.66 -4.66 30.10
N GLU A 154 -13.81 -5.48 29.05
CA GLU A 154 -12.76 -5.74 28.05
C GLU A 154 -12.76 -4.73 26.87
N VAL A 155 -13.92 -4.21 26.45
CA VAL A 155 -14.03 -3.20 25.38
C VAL A 155 -15.26 -2.32 25.64
N ASN A 156 -15.09 -1.27 26.46
CA ASN A 156 -16.19 -0.36 26.79
C ASN A 156 -16.46 0.67 25.68
N ARG A 157 -16.86 0.16 24.51
CA ARG A 157 -17.19 0.94 23.32
C ARG A 157 -18.59 0.58 22.86
N VAL A 158 -19.32 1.57 22.42
CA VAL A 158 -20.64 1.39 21.83
C VAL A 158 -20.66 2.01 20.45
N ASN A 159 -21.23 1.28 19.50
CA ASN A 159 -21.46 1.75 18.14
C ASN A 159 -22.94 1.53 17.82
N GLU A 160 -23.61 2.60 17.39
CA GLU A 160 -24.94 2.56 16.82
C GLU A 160 -24.95 3.29 15.48
N GLN A 161 -25.91 2.94 14.63
CA GLN A 161 -26.08 3.55 13.32
C GLN A 161 -27.47 4.18 13.23
N GLN A 162 -27.52 5.40 12.70
CA GLN A 162 -28.77 6.09 12.43
C GLN A 162 -28.91 6.39 10.94
N ASP A 163 -30.01 5.92 10.36
CA ASP A 163 -30.31 6.07 8.94
C ASP A 163 -30.86 7.49 8.65
N TYR A 164 -30.33 8.13 7.61
CA TYR A 164 -30.82 9.42 7.10
C TYR A 164 -31.27 9.36 5.64
N SER A 165 -31.34 8.16 5.05
CA SER A 165 -31.77 7.94 3.65
C SER A 165 -33.21 8.37 3.35
N THR A 166 -34.04 8.62 4.36
CA THR A 166 -35.42 9.09 4.16
C THR A 166 -35.59 10.60 4.36
N LEU A 167 -34.51 11.32 4.68
CA LEU A 167 -34.57 12.76 4.92
C LEU A 167 -34.46 13.54 3.59
N ASP A 168 -35.21 14.63 3.52
CA ASP A 168 -35.19 15.59 2.40
C ASP A 168 -34.07 16.62 2.61
N GLU A 169 -33.68 17.34 1.55
CA GLU A 169 -32.67 18.41 1.63
C GLU A 169 -33.03 19.44 2.71
N GLY A 170 -32.08 19.76 3.59
CA GLY A 170 -32.34 20.65 4.71
C GLY A 170 -31.25 20.69 5.77
N ASN A 171 -31.48 21.50 6.81
CA ASN A 171 -30.58 21.62 7.95
C ASN A 171 -31.11 20.82 9.13
N TYR A 172 -30.32 19.88 9.62
CA TYR A 172 -30.68 18.97 10.68
C TYR A 172 -29.66 19.02 11.83
N VAL A 173 -30.10 18.55 12.98
CA VAL A 173 -29.32 18.37 14.19
C VAL A 173 -29.41 16.90 14.58
N VAL A 174 -28.27 16.20 14.55
CA VAL A 174 -28.18 14.86 15.14
C VAL A 174 -27.74 14.99 16.59
N THR A 175 -28.55 14.45 17.51
CA THR A 175 -28.25 14.43 18.94
C THR A 175 -28.04 12.99 19.37
N PHE A 176 -26.93 12.73 20.05
CA PHE A 176 -26.62 11.43 20.63
C PHE A 176 -26.29 11.60 22.11
N THR A 177 -27.05 10.90 22.95
CA THR A 177 -26.95 10.94 24.40
C THR A 177 -26.70 9.53 24.92
N VAL A 178 -25.72 9.40 25.81
CA VAL A 178 -25.34 8.14 26.45
C VAL A 178 -25.49 8.32 27.95
N THR A 179 -26.37 7.53 28.56
CA THR A 179 -26.57 7.51 30.01
C THR A 179 -26.13 6.16 30.57
N LEU A 180 -25.29 6.20 31.60
CA LEU A 180 -24.70 5.01 32.20
C LEU A 180 -25.31 4.72 33.57
N TYR A 181 -25.62 3.45 33.77
CA TYR A 181 -26.19 2.92 35.00
C TYR A 181 -25.35 1.76 35.51
N ASN A 182 -25.32 1.59 36.83
CA ASN A 182 -24.56 0.51 37.46
C ASN A 182 -25.20 -0.87 37.20
N ASN A 183 -26.54 -0.94 37.21
CA ASN A 183 -27.29 -2.19 36.99
C ASN A 183 -28.49 -1.99 36.04
N SER A 184 -29.03 -3.09 35.53
CA SER A 184 -30.23 -3.07 34.67
C SER A 184 -31.48 -2.55 35.38
N ASP A 185 -31.57 -2.70 36.70
CA ASP A 185 -32.70 -2.23 37.49
C ASP A 185 -32.64 -0.71 37.72
N ASP A 186 -31.43 -0.16 37.85
CA ASP A 186 -31.20 1.28 37.89
C ASP A 186 -31.53 1.92 36.53
N ALA A 187 -31.15 1.26 35.43
CA ALA A 187 -31.48 1.70 34.07
C ALA A 187 -33.00 1.68 33.77
N LYS A 188 -33.75 0.71 34.32
CA LYS A 188 -35.20 0.62 34.13
C LYS A 188 -35.99 1.64 34.94
N ASN A 189 -35.47 2.03 36.10
CA ASN A 189 -36.12 3.01 36.97
C ASN A 189 -35.56 4.43 36.77
N GLU A 190 -34.58 4.62 35.88
CA GLU A 190 -33.86 5.87 35.65
C GLU A 190 -33.27 6.46 36.95
N THR A 191 -32.80 5.59 37.85
CA THR A 191 -32.24 5.98 39.15
C THR A 191 -30.74 5.74 39.19
N ASN A 192 -30.00 6.56 39.94
CA ASN A 192 -28.54 6.40 40.15
C ASN A 192 -27.72 6.41 38.84
N VAL A 193 -27.90 7.45 38.03
CA VAL A 193 -27.06 7.71 36.87
C VAL A 193 -25.60 7.86 37.32
N THR A 194 -24.73 7.04 36.75
CA THR A 194 -23.29 7.06 37.04
C THR A 194 -22.62 8.17 36.25
N GLU A 195 -22.97 8.28 34.97
CA GLU A 195 -22.43 9.27 34.06
C GLU A 195 -23.40 9.52 32.90
N ALA A 196 -23.42 10.75 32.38
CA ALA A 196 -24.27 11.14 31.27
C ALA A 196 -23.48 12.03 30.31
N LEU A 197 -23.41 11.60 29.05
CA LEU A 197 -22.71 12.29 27.97
C LEU A 197 -23.72 12.64 26.89
N SER A 198 -23.64 13.84 26.33
CA SER A 198 -24.49 14.25 25.21
C SER A 198 -23.68 15.08 24.23
N LYS A 199 -23.87 14.81 22.94
CA LYS A 199 -23.25 15.55 21.84
C LYS A 199 -24.29 15.77 20.75
N SER A 200 -24.43 17.02 20.33
CA SER A 200 -25.23 17.42 19.18
C SER A 200 -24.30 17.89 18.06
N LEU A 201 -24.68 17.60 16.82
CA LEU A 201 -23.96 18.02 15.62
C LEU A 201 -24.95 18.57 14.61
N GLU A 202 -24.67 19.77 14.11
CA GLU A 202 -25.45 20.39 13.04
C GLU A 202 -24.90 20.00 11.68
N PHE A 203 -25.78 19.56 10.78
CA PHE A 203 -25.42 19.20 9.41
C PHE A 203 -26.46 19.68 8.39
N GLU A 204 -25.98 19.99 7.21
CA GLU A 204 -26.74 20.30 6.01
C GLU A 204 -26.74 19.06 5.11
N LEU A 205 -27.92 18.64 4.67
CA LEU A 205 -28.12 17.50 3.78
C LEU A 205 -28.40 18.03 2.37
N GLU A 206 -27.55 17.69 1.41
CA GLU A 206 -27.71 17.99 -0.01
C GLU A 206 -27.94 16.68 -0.80
N ILE A 207 -28.88 16.64 -1.74
CA ILE A 207 -29.13 15.45 -2.57
C ILE A 207 -28.50 15.67 -3.95
N GLY A 208 -27.34 15.06 -4.14
CA GLY A 208 -26.61 15.05 -5.41
C GLY A 208 -26.96 13.85 -6.31
N THR A 209 -26.32 13.80 -7.47
CA THR A 209 -26.34 12.62 -8.35
C THR A 209 -24.90 12.18 -8.63
N LYS A 210 -24.51 10.98 -8.21
CA LYS A 210 -23.20 10.39 -8.55
C LYS A 210 -23.33 9.56 -9.83
N GLY A 211 -22.38 9.73 -10.77
CA GLY A 211 -22.15 8.76 -11.85
C GLY A 211 -22.64 9.08 -13.27
N GLY A 212 -22.99 10.32 -13.61
CA GLY A 212 -23.36 10.69 -14.99
C GLY A 212 -22.34 11.61 -15.67
N ILE A 213 -21.66 11.14 -16.73
CA ILE A 213 -20.87 12.01 -17.65
C ILE A 213 -21.78 13.03 -18.38
N LEU A 214 -23.11 12.92 -18.23
CA LEU A 214 -24.12 13.84 -18.75
C LEU A 214 -25.21 14.10 -17.69
N PRO A 215 -25.66 15.36 -17.50
CA PRO A 215 -26.57 15.76 -16.42
C PRO A 215 -28.04 15.30 -16.58
N PHE A 216 -28.33 14.35 -17.48
CA PHE A 216 -29.70 13.90 -17.78
C PHE A 216 -29.86 12.38 -17.92
N LEU A 217 -28.77 11.61 -17.79
CA LEU A 217 -28.79 10.15 -17.90
C LEU A 217 -28.54 9.57 -16.51
N GLY A 218 -29.65 9.10 -15.91
CA GLY A 218 -29.80 8.47 -14.59
C GLY A 218 -28.51 8.10 -13.88
N GLY A 219 -28.07 8.99 -12.99
CA GLY A 219 -27.23 8.63 -11.85
C GLY A 219 -28.13 8.16 -10.70
N GLU A 220 -27.54 7.42 -9.77
CA GLU A 220 -28.19 7.16 -8.49
C GLU A 220 -28.21 8.46 -7.68
N GLU A 221 -29.35 8.76 -7.05
CA GLU A 221 -29.45 9.85 -6.07
C GLU A 221 -28.47 9.53 -4.94
N HIS A 222 -27.59 10.48 -4.62
CA HIS A 222 -26.58 10.32 -3.59
C HIS A 222 -26.68 11.49 -2.63
N ARG A 223 -26.93 11.20 -1.36
CA ARG A 223 -27.07 12.22 -0.31
C ARG A 223 -25.72 12.56 0.30
N GLU A 224 -25.29 13.81 0.14
CA GLU A 224 -24.06 14.35 0.70
C GLU A 224 -24.37 15.12 2.00
N VAL A 225 -23.57 14.89 3.03
CA VAL A 225 -23.76 15.50 4.36
C VAL A 225 -22.63 16.49 4.62
N ARG A 226 -22.99 17.76 4.78
CA ARG A 226 -22.04 18.82 5.14
C ARG A 226 -22.24 19.26 6.58
N ILE A 227 -21.23 19.03 7.43
CA ILE A 227 -21.25 19.48 8.82
C ILE A 227 -21.07 21.01 8.85
N THR A 228 -22.00 21.74 9.46
CA THR A 228 -22.02 23.22 9.45
C THR A 228 -21.41 23.85 10.70
N ASP A 229 -21.42 23.13 11.83
CA ASP A 229 -20.72 23.54 13.06
C ASP A 229 -20.07 22.31 13.71
N SER A 230 -18.78 22.11 13.43
CA SER A 230 -17.94 21.25 14.25
C SER A 230 -17.05 22.15 15.09
N GLY A 231 -17.30 22.23 16.39
CA GLY A 231 -16.32 22.76 17.34
C GLY A 231 -14.99 22.00 17.25
N ALA A 232 -14.02 22.35 18.10
CA ALA A 232 -12.72 21.70 18.15
C ALA A 232 -12.85 20.16 18.15
N ARG A 233 -12.17 19.51 17.20
CA ARG A 233 -12.25 18.05 17.03
C ARG A 233 -11.67 17.35 18.26
N SER A 234 -12.20 16.18 18.56
CA SER A 234 -11.67 15.24 19.56
C SER A 234 -10.30 14.70 19.11
N CYS A 235 -9.30 14.66 20.00
CA CYS A 235 -8.01 14.04 19.65
C CYS A 235 -8.15 12.52 19.52
N TRP A 236 -7.49 11.96 18.52
CA TRP A 236 -7.49 10.52 18.25
C TRP A 236 -6.43 9.79 19.08
N SER A 237 -6.78 8.61 19.59
CA SER A 237 -5.81 7.75 20.27
C SER A 237 -4.83 7.12 19.27
N LEU A 238 -3.61 6.81 19.74
CA LEU A 238 -2.61 6.09 18.95
C LEU A 238 -3.15 4.78 18.35
N GLN A 239 -3.98 4.06 19.09
CA GLN A 239 -4.56 2.80 18.65
C GLN A 239 -5.53 2.99 17.49
N GLU A 240 -6.40 4.00 17.59
CA GLU A 240 -7.36 4.31 16.54
C GLU A 240 -6.67 4.84 15.29
N LEU A 241 -5.66 5.70 15.44
CA LEU A 241 -4.82 6.14 14.33
C LEU A 241 -4.18 4.94 13.62
N GLY A 242 -3.68 3.96 14.38
CA GLY A 242 -3.15 2.71 13.83
C GLY A 242 -4.17 1.91 13.02
N ASN A 243 -5.39 1.76 13.55
CA ASN A 243 -6.48 1.07 12.85
C ASN A 243 -6.88 1.80 11.56
N TRP A 244 -7.03 3.12 11.63
CA TRP A 244 -7.30 3.95 10.47
C TRP A 244 -6.16 3.96 9.47
N GLY A 245 -4.91 3.78 9.90
CA GLY A 245 -3.76 3.61 9.00
C GLY A 245 -3.92 2.43 8.04
N TYR A 246 -4.49 1.30 8.50
CA TYR A 246 -4.83 0.18 7.61
C TYR A 246 -5.95 0.53 6.64
N ILE A 247 -7.01 1.16 7.14
CA ILE A 247 -8.18 1.54 6.34
C ILE A 247 -7.76 2.51 5.23
N LEU A 248 -6.99 3.54 5.57
CA LEU A 248 -6.46 4.53 4.63
C LEU A 248 -5.53 3.89 3.59
N LEU A 249 -4.66 2.97 4.01
CA LEU A 249 -3.77 2.25 3.10
C LEU A 249 -4.56 1.41 2.09
N VAL A 250 -5.61 0.71 2.54
CA VAL A 250 -6.47 -0.08 1.64
C VAL A 250 -7.31 0.83 0.74
N ALA A 251 -7.87 1.91 1.28
CA ALA A 251 -8.64 2.89 0.53
C ALA A 251 -7.80 3.53 -0.59
N GLU A 252 -6.55 3.89 -0.30
CA GLU A 252 -5.65 4.49 -1.30
C GLU A 252 -5.18 3.48 -2.35
N LEU A 253 -4.91 2.23 -1.97
CA LEU A 253 -4.56 1.17 -2.92
C LEU A 253 -5.73 0.77 -3.83
N GLY A 254 -6.96 0.76 -3.30
CA GLY A 254 -8.16 0.32 -4.01
C GLY A 254 -8.84 1.41 -4.83
N GLY A 255 -8.98 2.61 -4.27
CA GLY A 255 -9.71 3.74 -4.86
C GLY A 255 -8.84 4.96 -5.18
N GLY A 256 -7.55 4.93 -4.82
CA GLY A 256 -6.66 6.08 -4.99
C GLY A 256 -6.77 7.09 -3.86
N ARG A 257 -5.99 8.17 -3.97
CA ARG A 257 -5.87 9.19 -2.92
C ARG A 257 -7.19 9.90 -2.62
N GLU A 258 -8.06 10.05 -3.61
CA GLU A 258 -9.37 10.68 -3.45
C GLU A 258 -10.26 9.87 -2.50
N THR A 259 -10.31 8.55 -2.67
CA THR A 259 -11.07 7.66 -1.77
C THR A 259 -10.52 7.66 -0.35
N ALA A 260 -9.20 7.65 -0.18
CA ALA A 260 -8.60 7.75 1.15
C ALA A 260 -8.88 9.11 1.83
N MET A 261 -8.87 10.18 1.04
CA MET A 261 -9.19 11.52 1.54
C MET A 261 -10.67 11.67 1.90
N LEU A 262 -11.59 11.09 1.13
CA LEU A 262 -13.02 11.08 1.42
C LEU A 262 -13.32 10.25 2.67
N ALA A 263 -12.80 9.01 2.73
CA ALA A 263 -13.02 8.13 3.87
C ALA A 263 -12.41 8.69 5.17
N GLY A 264 -11.19 9.23 5.11
CA GLY A 264 -10.54 9.86 6.26
C GLY A 264 -11.16 11.20 6.65
N GLY A 265 -11.54 12.02 5.67
CA GLY A 265 -12.18 13.32 5.88
C GLY A 265 -13.57 13.18 6.51
N ALA A 266 -14.40 12.28 5.99
CA ALA A 266 -15.72 11.99 6.56
C ALA A 266 -15.62 11.46 7.99
N ALA A 267 -14.63 10.62 8.28
CA ALA A 267 -14.39 10.09 9.62
C ALA A 267 -13.76 11.09 10.60
N GLY A 268 -13.34 12.28 10.15
CA GLY A 268 -12.70 13.28 11.01
C GLY A 268 -11.26 12.93 11.40
N ILE A 269 -10.54 12.19 10.55
CA ILE A 269 -9.14 11.83 10.78
C ILE A 269 -8.24 13.07 10.65
N PRO A 270 -7.20 13.22 11.49
CA PRO A 270 -6.30 14.35 11.41
C PRO A 270 -5.61 14.45 10.04
N ALA A 271 -5.50 15.67 9.51
CA ALA A 271 -4.90 15.91 8.20
C ALA A 271 -3.45 15.43 8.11
N TRP A 272 -2.68 15.60 9.18
CA TRP A 272 -1.28 15.16 9.26
C TRP A 272 -1.15 13.63 9.13
N TRP A 273 -2.10 12.87 9.70
CA TRP A 273 -2.08 11.41 9.65
C TRP A 273 -2.46 10.89 8.27
N MET A 274 -3.47 11.49 7.63
CA MET A 274 -3.82 11.19 6.24
C MET A 274 -2.64 11.46 5.30
N ALA A 275 -1.98 12.61 5.45
CA ALA A 275 -0.80 12.97 4.68
C ALA A 275 0.36 11.99 4.92
N PHE A 276 0.58 11.56 6.16
CA PHE A 276 1.61 10.59 6.52
C PHE A 276 1.38 9.23 5.83
N ASN A 277 0.15 8.70 5.87
CA ASN A 277 -0.19 7.43 5.22
C ASN A 277 0.00 7.51 3.70
N SER A 278 -0.47 8.59 3.05
CA SER A 278 -0.33 8.76 1.60
C SER A 278 1.12 8.96 1.17
N LEU A 279 1.90 9.74 1.93
CA LEU A 279 3.33 9.87 1.67
C LEU A 279 4.04 8.52 1.83
N SER A 280 3.68 7.72 2.84
CA SER A 280 4.24 6.39 3.06
C SER A 280 3.95 5.44 1.89
N LEU A 281 2.74 5.51 1.33
CA LEU A 281 2.38 4.73 0.15
C LEU A 281 3.12 5.19 -1.11
N SER A 282 3.39 6.49 -1.24
CA SER A 282 4.21 7.03 -2.33
C SER A 282 5.66 6.50 -2.25
N VAL A 283 6.22 6.41 -1.04
CA VAL A 283 7.54 5.84 -0.79
C VAL A 283 7.54 4.34 -1.14
N PHE A 284 6.51 3.60 -0.75
CA PHE A 284 6.36 2.20 -1.14
C PHE A 284 6.30 2.04 -2.67
N SER A 285 5.50 2.87 -3.33
CA SER A 285 5.33 2.83 -4.79
C SER A 285 6.64 3.13 -5.53
N LEU A 286 7.39 4.14 -5.11
CA LEU A 286 8.64 4.56 -5.76
C LEU A 286 9.83 3.67 -5.42
N LEU A 287 9.96 3.23 -4.17
CA LEU A 287 11.16 2.51 -3.71
C LEU A 287 11.01 0.99 -3.79
N ILE A 288 9.78 0.46 -3.78
CA ILE A 288 9.53 -0.99 -3.82
C ILE A 288 8.82 -1.38 -5.10
N ALA A 289 7.61 -0.87 -5.33
CA ALA A 289 6.77 -1.33 -6.44
C ALA A 289 7.44 -1.01 -7.79
N TYR A 290 7.95 0.20 -7.98
CA TYR A 290 8.57 0.62 -9.24
C TYR A 290 9.82 -0.20 -9.59
N PRO A 291 10.83 -0.39 -8.72
CA PRO A 291 11.99 -1.23 -9.04
C PRO A 291 11.65 -2.71 -9.28
N ILE A 292 10.64 -3.24 -8.57
CA ILE A 292 10.16 -4.61 -8.78
C ILE A 292 9.48 -4.72 -10.15
N MET A 293 8.55 -3.83 -10.45
CA MET A 293 7.87 -3.77 -11.75
C MET A 293 8.87 -3.57 -12.88
N TYR A 294 9.82 -2.65 -12.73
CA TYR A 294 10.86 -2.44 -13.72
C TYR A 294 11.65 -3.73 -13.99
N LYS A 295 12.08 -4.44 -12.94
CA LYS A 295 12.79 -5.73 -13.09
C LYS A 295 11.94 -6.82 -13.72
N VAL A 296 10.65 -6.90 -13.41
CA VAL A 296 9.76 -7.93 -13.97
C VAL A 296 9.48 -7.66 -15.44
N TYR A 297 9.19 -6.40 -15.80
CA TYR A 297 8.73 -6.04 -17.15
C TYR A 297 9.85 -5.66 -18.13
N HIS A 298 11.00 -5.16 -17.66
CA HIS A 298 12.10 -4.73 -18.54
C HIS A 298 13.28 -5.72 -18.56
N GLN A 299 13.12 -6.90 -17.95
CA GLN A 299 14.14 -7.96 -17.96
C GLN A 299 14.58 -8.34 -19.38
N GLU A 300 13.63 -8.41 -20.31
CA GLU A 300 13.90 -8.79 -21.71
C GLU A 300 14.61 -7.67 -22.48
N ALA A 301 14.31 -6.41 -22.19
CA ALA A 301 14.94 -5.26 -22.84
C ALA A 301 16.42 -5.11 -22.45
N ASP A 302 16.75 -5.36 -21.19
CA ASP A 302 18.13 -5.35 -20.66
C ASP A 302 18.99 -6.53 -21.16
N ASP A 303 18.35 -7.54 -21.77
CA ASP A 303 19.00 -8.71 -22.35
C ASP A 303 19.12 -8.63 -23.88
N ILE A 304 18.71 -7.53 -24.53
CA ILE A 304 18.88 -7.35 -25.96
C ILE A 304 20.36 -7.15 -26.29
N LEU A 305 20.90 -8.00 -27.16
CA LEU A 305 22.27 -7.84 -27.64
C LEU A 305 22.36 -6.67 -28.63
N SER A 306 23.20 -5.68 -28.33
CA SER A 306 23.63 -4.68 -29.30
C SER A 306 24.36 -5.31 -30.50
N ARG A 307 24.37 -4.63 -31.65
CA ARG A 307 25.08 -5.08 -32.87
C ARG A 307 26.55 -5.40 -32.59
N ASN A 308 27.22 -4.61 -31.76
CA ASN A 308 28.61 -4.83 -31.36
C ASN A 308 28.77 -6.10 -30.51
N HIS A 309 27.80 -6.40 -29.64
CA HIS A 309 27.79 -7.64 -28.87
C HIS A 309 27.63 -8.86 -29.77
N ILE A 310 26.78 -8.78 -30.79
CA ILE A 310 26.58 -9.87 -31.75
C ILE A 310 27.87 -10.14 -32.53
N ILE A 311 28.51 -9.11 -33.08
CA ILE A 311 29.76 -9.26 -33.84
C ILE A 311 30.84 -9.90 -32.97
N ARG A 312 31.00 -9.44 -31.72
CA ARG A 312 32.00 -9.97 -30.81
C ARG A 312 31.72 -11.41 -30.37
N LEU A 313 30.45 -11.76 -30.18
CA LEU A 313 30.04 -13.13 -29.88
C LEU A 313 30.34 -14.07 -31.05
N VAL A 314 30.05 -13.64 -32.28
CA VAL A 314 30.32 -14.42 -33.49
C VAL A 314 31.81 -14.63 -33.68
N ASP A 315 32.62 -13.59 -33.51
CA ASP A 315 34.09 -13.64 -33.56
C ASP A 315 34.66 -14.68 -32.57
N ASP A 316 34.23 -14.64 -31.32
CA ASP A 316 34.62 -15.61 -30.29
C ASP A 316 34.19 -17.05 -30.63
N ILE A 317 33.00 -17.23 -31.23
CA ILE A 317 32.55 -18.55 -31.73
C ILE A 317 33.44 -19.02 -32.88
N ILE A 318 33.79 -18.15 -33.82
CA ILE A 318 34.66 -18.47 -34.96
C ILE A 318 36.03 -18.92 -34.45
N SER A 319 36.66 -18.17 -33.55
CA SER A 319 37.97 -18.55 -32.97
C SER A 319 37.92 -19.86 -32.15
N ARG A 320 36.78 -20.18 -31.52
CA ARG A 320 36.59 -21.49 -30.86
C ARG A 320 36.44 -22.61 -31.88
N CYS A 321 35.68 -22.39 -32.95
CA CYS A 321 35.52 -23.34 -34.04
C CYS A 321 36.84 -23.59 -34.79
N GLU A 322 37.64 -22.55 -35.01
CA GLU A 322 38.99 -22.61 -35.59
C GLU A 322 39.86 -23.60 -34.81
N ARG A 323 39.95 -23.41 -33.49
CA ARG A 323 40.69 -24.30 -32.58
C ARG A 323 40.12 -25.72 -32.53
N ARG A 324 38.80 -25.87 -32.48
CA ARG A 324 38.14 -27.17 -32.35
C ARG A 324 38.25 -28.02 -33.62
N LEU A 325 38.10 -27.39 -34.79
CA LEU A 325 38.12 -28.07 -36.08
C LEU A 325 39.53 -28.12 -36.67
N GLY A 326 40.49 -27.35 -36.13
CA GLY A 326 41.84 -27.25 -36.69
C GLY A 326 41.86 -26.62 -38.08
N ILE A 327 40.94 -25.73 -38.39
CA ILE A 327 40.93 -24.94 -39.64
C ILE A 327 41.69 -23.63 -39.41
N GLU A 328 42.20 -23.02 -40.47
CA GLU A 328 42.76 -21.66 -40.41
C GLU A 328 41.71 -20.70 -40.99
N VAL A 329 41.25 -19.74 -40.18
CA VAL A 329 40.24 -18.76 -40.61
C VAL A 329 40.90 -17.43 -40.94
N ASP A 330 40.53 -16.85 -42.08
CA ASP A 330 40.99 -15.51 -42.46
C ASP A 330 40.04 -14.46 -41.87
N HIS A 331 40.43 -13.92 -40.71
CA HIS A 331 39.65 -12.95 -39.94
C HIS A 331 39.51 -11.59 -40.64
N ASP A 332 40.42 -11.24 -41.56
CA ASP A 332 40.38 -9.96 -42.30
C ASP A 332 39.32 -9.97 -43.41
N LEU A 333 39.05 -11.15 -43.98
CA LEU A 333 38.01 -11.36 -44.99
C LEU A 333 36.67 -11.83 -44.40
N ALA A 334 36.64 -12.21 -43.12
CA ALA A 334 35.42 -12.57 -42.42
C ALA A 334 34.47 -11.36 -42.31
N LYS A 335 33.20 -11.57 -42.67
CA LYS A 335 32.17 -10.53 -42.60
C LYS A 335 30.99 -11.01 -41.77
N VAL A 336 30.56 -10.15 -40.85
CA VAL A 336 29.39 -10.38 -39.99
C VAL A 336 28.43 -9.20 -40.17
N GLU A 337 27.24 -9.48 -40.67
CA GLU A 337 26.19 -8.48 -40.83
C GLU A 337 24.96 -8.84 -39.98
N PRO A 338 24.79 -8.19 -38.81
CA PRO A 338 23.61 -8.39 -37.99
C PRO A 338 22.39 -7.68 -38.61
N ARG A 339 21.29 -8.41 -38.80
CA ARG A 339 19.95 -7.90 -39.17
C ARG A 339 19.01 -7.99 -37.98
N GLU A 340 17.78 -7.48 -38.13
CA GLU A 340 16.79 -7.46 -37.04
C GLU A 340 16.35 -8.86 -36.59
N LEU A 341 16.32 -9.84 -37.51
CA LEU A 341 15.86 -11.21 -37.25
C LEU A 341 16.88 -12.30 -37.58
N SER A 342 18.02 -11.95 -38.19
CA SER A 342 19.04 -12.91 -38.61
C SER A 342 20.44 -12.31 -38.49
N VAL A 343 21.45 -13.18 -38.50
CA VAL A 343 22.86 -12.77 -38.56
C VAL A 343 23.48 -13.45 -39.77
N ASP A 344 23.92 -12.66 -40.74
CA ASP A 344 24.58 -13.17 -41.93
C ASP A 344 26.09 -13.23 -41.65
N ILE A 345 26.69 -14.40 -41.83
CA ILE A 345 28.09 -14.65 -41.49
C ILE A 345 28.78 -15.26 -42.72
N MET A 346 29.83 -14.61 -43.20
CA MET A 346 30.71 -15.11 -44.26
C MET A 346 32.08 -15.40 -43.65
N VAL A 347 32.46 -16.68 -43.57
CA VAL A 347 33.74 -17.13 -43.00
C VAL A 347 34.59 -17.82 -44.06
N PRO A 348 35.63 -17.16 -44.58
CA PRO A 348 36.63 -17.80 -45.42
C PRO A 348 37.59 -18.64 -44.56
N TYR A 349 37.79 -19.90 -44.92
CA TYR A 349 38.67 -20.81 -44.18
C TYR A 349 39.55 -21.64 -45.11
N LYS A 350 40.67 -22.11 -44.57
CA LYS A 350 41.59 -23.06 -45.20
C LYS A 350 41.73 -24.29 -44.32
N ASN A 351 41.80 -25.46 -44.95
CA ASN A 351 42.06 -26.70 -44.24
C ASN A 351 43.55 -26.78 -43.88
N THR A 352 43.84 -27.21 -42.66
CA THR A 352 45.20 -27.55 -42.23
C THR A 352 45.43 -29.06 -42.31
N GLU A 353 46.67 -29.51 -42.09
CA GLU A 353 47.00 -30.94 -42.05
C GLU A 353 46.23 -31.68 -40.93
N ASN A 354 45.92 -30.99 -39.83
CA ASN A 354 45.17 -31.55 -38.70
C ASN A 354 43.71 -31.85 -39.08
N THR A 355 43.06 -31.02 -39.91
CA THR A 355 41.69 -31.27 -40.40
C THR A 355 41.55 -32.57 -41.20
N LEU A 356 42.61 -33.02 -41.88
CA LEU A 356 42.57 -34.22 -42.73
C LEU A 356 42.85 -35.51 -41.96
N SER A 357 43.52 -35.40 -40.80
CA SER A 357 43.91 -36.55 -39.98
C SER A 357 42.72 -37.26 -39.31
N ASP A 358 41.63 -36.53 -39.04
CA ASP A 358 40.41 -37.05 -38.42
C ASP A 358 39.44 -37.70 -39.43
N SER A 359 39.73 -37.62 -40.73
CA SER A 359 38.91 -38.24 -41.80
C SER A 359 39.29 -39.70 -42.11
N LYS A 360 40.34 -40.22 -41.45
CA LYS A 360 40.79 -41.62 -41.54
C LYS A 360 40.68 -42.29 -40.16
N SER A 361 39.46 -42.51 -39.69
CA SER A 361 39.16 -43.53 -38.67
C SER A 361 37.91 -44.31 -39.05
#